data_AF-A0A293N793-F1
#
_entry.id   AF-A0A293N793-F1
#
_cell.length_a   1.000
_cell.length_b   1.000
_cell.length_c   1.000
_cell.angle_alpha   90.00
_cell.angle_beta   90.00
_cell.angle_gamma   90.00
#
_symmetry.space_group_name_H-M   'P 1'
#
loop_
_entity.id
_entity.type
_entity.pdbx_description
1 polymer ?
#
loop_
_entity_poly.entity_id
_entity_poly.type
_entity_poly.pdbx_seq_one_letter_code
_entity_poly.pdbx_strand_id
1 'polypeptide(L)'
;MDWNLSDSVVLFSCIVSMLVVLVTTYYFLWRKTISSDAKHKTDEDSESDEIEEDKLIKEQLVRQEVQRLISVGAAKDAENIISANMTEEQRKQEMNIQRQQLEEIFKVMKQHQDKFGDTSLNEVVDQMKLYRC
;
A
#
# COMPACT_ATOMS: atom_id res chain seq x y z
N MET A 1 -57.60 -12.69 19.04
CA MET A 1 -56.43 -12.33 18.21
C MET A 1 -56.31 -13.44 17.20
N ASP A 2 -56.93 -13.23 16.05
CA ASP A 2 -56.99 -14.23 14.99
C ASP A 2 -55.68 -14.12 14.21
N TRP A 3 -54.69 -14.91 14.62
CA TRP A 3 -53.43 -15.01 13.92
C TRP A 3 -53.71 -15.58 12.53
N ASN A 4 -53.62 -14.73 11.51
CA ASN A 4 -53.78 -15.17 10.13
C ASN A 4 -52.60 -16.08 9.76
N LEU A 5 -52.91 -17.14 9.01
CA LEU A 5 -51.92 -18.11 8.54
C LEU A 5 -50.77 -17.43 7.77
N SER A 6 -51.05 -16.31 7.09
CA SER A 6 -50.07 -15.46 6.42
C SER A 6 -49.05 -14.84 7.37
N ASP A 7 -49.47 -14.38 8.55
CA ASP A 7 -48.58 -13.72 9.51
C ASP A 7 -47.60 -14.73 10.11
N SER A 8 -48.06 -15.98 10.31
CA SER A 8 -47.19 -17.08 10.71
C SER A 8 -46.16 -17.41 9.64
N VAL A 9 -46.54 -17.43 8.35
CA VAL A 9 -45.61 -17.69 7.24
C VAL A 9 -44.54 -16.61 7.12
N VAL A 10 -44.91 -15.33 7.29
CA VAL A 10 -43.95 -14.21 7.29
C VAL A 10 -43.02 -14.29 8.51
N LEU A 11 -43.54 -14.66 9.67
CA LEU A 11 -42.71 -14.86 10.87
C LEU A 11 -41.70 -16.00 10.69
N PHE A 12 -42.13 -17.14 10.11
CA PHE A 12 -41.21 -18.23 9.81
C PHE A 12 -40.16 -17.85 8.77
N SER A 13 -40.50 -17.07 7.73
CA SER A 13 -39.53 -16.63 6.72
C SER A 13 -38.48 -15.68 7.31
N CYS A 14 -38.89 -14.78 8.21
CA CYS A 14 -37.97 -13.92 8.95
C CYS A 14 -37.01 -14.74 9.84
N ILE A 15 -37.51 -15.75 10.56
CA ILE A 15 -36.70 -16.63 11.40
C ILE A 15 -35.69 -17.41 10.54
N VAL A 16 -36.13 -17.99 9.42
CA VAL A 16 -35.25 -18.73 8.51
C VAL A 16 -34.15 -17.82 7.95
N SER A 17 -34.48 -16.58 7.57
CA SER A 17 -33.48 -15.61 7.10
C SER A 17 -32.43 -15.27 8.17
N MET A 18 -32.86 -15.03 9.42
CA MET A 18 -31.92 -14.79 10.53
C MET A 18 -31.04 -16.01 10.82
N LEU A 19 -31.60 -17.22 10.79
CA LEU A 19 -30.84 -18.45 11.00
C LEU A 19 -29.78 -18.64 9.92
N VAL A 20 -30.08 -18.37 8.65
CA VAL A 20 -29.10 -18.45 7.56
C VAL A 20 -27.94 -17.48 7.78
N VAL A 21 -28.22 -16.24 8.19
CA VAL A 21 -27.18 -15.24 8.49
C VAL A 21 -26.33 -15.67 9.69
N LEU A 22 -26.96 -16.19 10.75
CA LEU A 22 -26.24 -16.67 11.94
C LEU A 22 -25.37 -17.88 11.62
N VAL A 23 -25.88 -18.85 10.86
CA VAL A 23 -25.15 -20.05 10.44
C VAL A 23 -23.98 -19.65 9.54
N THR A 24 -24.19 -18.82 8.53
CA THR A 24 -23.11 -18.37 7.63
C THR A 24 -22.03 -17.58 8.37
N THR A 25 -22.42 -16.70 9.30
CA THR A 25 -21.49 -15.94 10.15
C THR A 25 -20.75 -16.87 11.12
N TYR A 26 -21.43 -17.83 11.73
CA TYR A 26 -20.83 -18.84 12.61
C TYR A 26 -19.83 -19.72 11.86
N TYR A 27 -20.16 -20.21 10.66
CA TYR A 27 -19.24 -20.97 9.82
C TYR A 27 -18.02 -20.13 9.39
N PHE A 28 -18.23 -18.85 9.07
CA PHE A 28 -17.15 -17.95 8.70
C PHE A 28 -16.19 -17.69 9.87
N LEU A 29 -16.74 -17.44 11.06
CA LEU A 29 -15.95 -17.27 12.29
C LEU A 29 -15.26 -18.57 12.70
N TRP A 30 -15.95 -19.71 12.64
CA TRP A 30 -15.37 -21.02 12.95
C TRP A 30 -14.24 -21.38 11.99
N ARG A 31 -14.40 -21.12 10.69
CA ARG A 31 -13.34 -21.28 9.69
C ARG A 31 -12.14 -20.38 9.97
N LYS A 32 -12.39 -19.14 10.41
CA LYS A 32 -11.34 -18.18 10.77
C LYS A 32 -10.58 -18.61 12.04
N THR A 33 -11.28 -19.13 13.04
CA THR A 33 -10.67 -19.67 14.27
C THR A 33 -9.84 -20.92 13.98
N ILE A 34 -10.33 -21.86 13.16
CA ILE A 34 -9.55 -23.04 12.72
C ILE A 34 -8.29 -22.64 11.92
N SER A 35 -8.36 -21.55 11.16
CA SER A 35 -7.19 -21.00 10.47
C SER A 35 -6.21 -20.28 11.41
N SER A 36 -6.66 -19.90 12.61
CA SER A 36 -5.83 -19.27 13.66
C SER A 36 -5.20 -20.31 14.60
N ASP A 37 -5.87 -21.44 14.82
CA ASP A 37 -5.43 -22.52 15.72
C ASP A 37 -4.29 -23.36 15.13
N ALA A 38 -4.14 -23.38 13.80
CA ALA A 38 -2.98 -23.97 13.13
C ALA A 38 -1.64 -23.24 13.40
N LYS A 39 -1.67 -22.11 14.13
CA LYS A 39 -0.48 -21.33 14.50
C LYS A 39 -0.16 -21.37 16.00
N HIS A 40 -0.96 -22.05 16.83
CA HIS A 40 -0.86 -22.01 18.30
C HIS A 40 -0.56 -23.39 18.91
N LYS A 41 0.47 -24.08 18.42
CA LYS A 41 0.94 -25.30 19.10
C LYS A 41 2.46 -25.42 19.12
N THR A 42 3.08 -24.52 19.88
CA THR A 42 4.38 -24.60 20.55
C THR A 42 4.40 -23.44 21.55
N ASP A 43 4.75 -23.49 22.82
CA ASP A 43 4.78 -24.45 23.93
C ASP A 43 4.83 -23.54 25.19
N GLU A 44 4.28 -23.95 26.33
CA GLU A 44 4.59 -23.29 27.62
C GLU A 44 6.05 -23.62 27.97
N ASP A 45 6.95 -22.64 28.08
CA ASP A 45 7.76 -22.43 29.30
C ASP A 45 8.47 -21.07 29.30
N SER A 46 8.43 -20.45 30.46
CA SER A 46 8.55 -19.01 30.70
C SER A 46 10.01 -18.60 30.97
N GLU A 47 10.86 -18.40 29.95
CA GLU A 47 12.07 -17.55 30.06
C GLU A 47 12.74 -17.15 28.72
N SER A 48 12.13 -17.41 27.55
CA SER A 48 12.76 -17.22 26.21
C SER A 48 12.12 -16.15 25.31
N ASP A 49 11.06 -15.48 25.77
CA ASP A 49 10.19 -14.63 24.93
C ASP A 49 10.90 -13.41 24.30
N GLU A 50 11.88 -12.81 24.99
CA GLU A 50 12.57 -11.61 24.46
C GLU A 50 13.54 -11.92 23.30
N ILE A 51 14.09 -13.13 23.23
CA ILE A 51 15.07 -13.52 22.19
C ILE A 51 14.37 -13.97 20.90
N GLU A 52 13.19 -14.57 21.01
CA GLU A 52 12.42 -15.08 19.87
C GLU A 52 11.66 -13.96 19.15
N GLU A 53 11.13 -12.97 19.90
CA GLU A 53 10.47 -11.79 19.33
C GLU A 53 11.45 -10.92 18.52
N ASP A 54 12.67 -10.69 19.02
CA ASP A 54 13.71 -9.93 18.30
C ASP A 54 14.18 -10.62 17.01
N LYS A 55 14.24 -11.96 17.00
CA LYS A 55 14.53 -12.73 15.78
C LYS A 55 13.40 -12.63 14.75
N LEU A 56 12.15 -12.71 15.20
CA LEU A 56 10.99 -12.63 14.32
C LEU A 56 10.87 -11.23 13.68
N ILE A 57 11.14 -10.18 14.47
CA ILE A 57 11.15 -8.78 14.00
C ILE A 57 12.28 -8.57 12.97
N LYS A 58 13.48 -9.08 13.24
CA LYS A 58 14.61 -9.01 12.28
C LYS A 58 14.30 -9.73 10.97
N GLU A 59 13.67 -10.90 11.02
CA GLU A 59 13.31 -11.63 9.81
C GLU A 59 12.22 -10.91 9.00
N GLN A 60 11.25 -10.28 9.66
CA GLN A 60 10.23 -9.47 9.00
C GLN A 60 10.81 -8.21 8.34
N LEU A 61 11.75 -7.51 9.01
CA LEU A 61 12.45 -6.35 8.44
C LEU A 61 13.26 -6.72 7.20
N VAL A 62 13.96 -7.85 7.24
CA VAL A 62 14.73 -8.35 6.08
C VAL A 62 13.80 -8.67 4.91
N ARG A 63 12.66 -9.34 5.15
CA ARG A 63 11.68 -9.63 4.09
C ARG A 63 11.07 -8.35 3.50
N GLN A 64 10.77 -7.36 4.34
CA GLN A 64 10.26 -6.07 3.91
C GLN A 64 11.28 -5.32 3.03
N GLU A 65 12.55 -5.33 3.42
CA GLU A 65 13.62 -4.68 2.66
C GLU A 65 13.88 -5.40 1.33
N VAL A 66 13.89 -6.74 1.32
CA VAL A 66 13.99 -7.52 0.07
C VAL A 66 12.82 -7.21 -0.87
N GLN A 67 11.59 -7.14 -0.35
CA GLN A 67 10.42 -6.78 -1.15
C GLN A 67 10.52 -5.34 -1.68
N ARG A 68 11.04 -4.41 -0.88
CA ARG A 68 11.29 -3.03 -1.30
C ARG A 68 12.33 -2.97 -2.42
N LEU A 69 13.46 -3.66 -2.27
CA LEU A 69 14.52 -3.72 -3.29
C LEU A 69 14.02 -4.36 -4.59
N ILE A 70 13.21 -5.42 -4.52
CA ILE A 70 12.57 -6.03 -5.69
C ILE A 70 11.60 -5.04 -6.36
N SER A 71 10.80 -4.32 -5.58
CA SER A 71 9.87 -3.31 -6.13
C SER A 71 10.59 -2.13 -6.79
N VAL A 72 11.73 -1.71 -6.24
CA VAL A 72 12.59 -0.67 -6.83
C VAL A 72 13.28 -1.18 -8.09
N GLY A 73 13.76 -2.42 -8.09
CA GLY A 73 14.30 -3.08 -9.28
C GLY A 73 13.27 -3.19 -10.41
N ALA A 74 12.06 -3.63 -10.08
CA ALA A 74 10.94 -3.71 -11.02
C ALA A 74 10.54 -2.33 -11.57
N ALA A 75 10.61 -1.27 -10.76
CA ALA A 75 10.36 0.10 -11.22
C ALA A 75 11.46 0.59 -12.18
N LYS A 76 12.74 0.31 -11.88
CA LYS A 76 13.87 0.63 -12.77
C LYS A 76 13.80 -0.15 -14.08
N ASP A 77 13.38 -1.42 -14.04
CA ASP A 77 13.19 -2.24 -15.23
C ASP A 77 12.03 -1.73 -16.10
N ALA A 78 10.92 -1.30 -15.47
CA ALA A 78 9.82 -0.66 -16.18
C ALA A 78 10.26 0.67 -16.85
N GLU A 79 11.06 1.49 -16.16
CA GLU A 79 11.62 2.72 -16.72
C GLU A 79 12.56 2.45 -17.91
N ASN A 80 13.39 1.41 -17.81
CA ASN A 80 14.25 0.97 -18.92
C ASN A 80 13.43 0.47 -20.12
N ILE A 81 12.34 -0.25 -19.90
CA ILE A 81 11.45 -0.72 -20.98
C ILE A 81 10.74 0.47 -21.64
N ILE A 82 10.28 1.45 -20.86
CA ILE A 82 9.63 2.66 -21.37
C ILE A 82 10.62 3.51 -22.16
N SER A 83 11.84 3.71 -21.65
CA SER A 83 12.87 4.49 -22.33
C SER A 83 13.40 3.83 -23.59
N ALA A 84 13.48 2.50 -23.64
CA ALA A 84 13.85 1.75 -24.84
C ALA A 84 12.78 1.84 -25.95
N ASN A 85 11.52 2.11 -25.60
CA ASN A 85 10.40 2.18 -26.54
C ASN A 85 9.95 3.63 -26.84
N MET A 86 10.64 4.64 -26.31
CA MET A 86 10.35 6.05 -26.59
C MET A 86 10.88 6.45 -27.98
N THR A 87 9.97 6.96 -28.81
CA THR A 87 10.31 7.57 -30.10
C THR A 87 11.05 8.90 -29.91
N GLU A 88 11.84 9.33 -30.90
CA GLU A 88 12.63 10.58 -30.79
C GLU A 88 11.77 11.83 -30.58
N GLU A 89 10.54 11.82 -31.09
CA GLU A 89 9.58 12.90 -30.90
C GLU A 89 9.13 13.01 -29.43
N GLN A 90 8.83 11.87 -28.79
CA GLN A 90 8.48 11.82 -27.37
C GLN A 90 9.63 12.31 -26.50
N ARG A 91 10.88 11.96 -26.84
CA ARG A 91 12.07 12.45 -26.13
C ARG A 91 12.18 13.98 -26.15
N LYS A 92 11.86 14.62 -27.28
CA LYS A 92 11.85 16.08 -27.40
C LYS A 92 10.70 16.71 -26.61
N GLN A 93 9.53 16.08 -26.62
CA GLN A 93 8.39 16.55 -25.82
C GLN A 93 8.70 16.50 -24.32
N GLU A 94 9.26 15.40 -23.82
CA GLU A 94 9.68 15.26 -22.43
C GLU A 94 10.73 16.29 -22.01
N MET A 95 11.69 16.60 -22.89
CA MET A 95 12.68 17.65 -22.62
C MET A 95 12.03 19.03 -22.50
N ASN A 96 11.06 19.34 -23.35
CA ASN A 96 10.33 20.61 -23.30
C ASN A 96 9.45 20.70 -22.05
N ILE A 97 8.78 19.60 -21.67
CA ILE A 97 7.97 19.52 -20.46
C ILE A 97 8.84 19.71 -19.23
N GLN A 98 10.00 19.03 -19.14
CA GLN A 98 10.94 19.21 -18.03
C GLN A 98 11.42 20.66 -17.91
N ARG A 99 11.68 21.32 -19.04
CA ARG A 99 12.07 22.73 -19.03
C ARG A 99 10.94 23.62 -18.52
N GLN A 100 9.70 23.40 -18.95
CA GLN A 100 8.53 24.16 -18.47
C GLN A 100 8.32 23.96 -16.97
N GLN A 101 8.39 22.71 -16.50
CA GLN A 101 8.27 22.40 -15.07
C GLN A 101 9.36 23.10 -14.25
N LEU A 102 10.59 23.14 -14.74
CA LEU A 102 11.68 23.85 -14.08
C LEU A 102 11.43 25.37 -14.01
N GLU A 103 10.93 25.96 -15.08
CA GLU A 103 10.56 27.39 -15.13
C GLU A 103 9.41 27.71 -14.15
N GLU A 104 8.43 26.82 -14.01
CA GLU A 104 7.35 26.95 -13.01
C GLU A 104 7.87 26.83 -11.58
N ILE A 105 8.71 25.83 -11.28
CA ILE A 105 9.36 25.67 -9.97
C ILE A 105 10.13 26.94 -9.62
N PHE A 106 10.94 27.45 -10.55
CA PHE A 106 11.71 28.67 -10.33
C PHE A 106 10.82 29.89 -10.08
N LYS A 107 9.71 30.00 -10.80
CA LYS A 107 8.72 31.08 -10.59
C LYS A 107 8.11 31.02 -9.18
N VAL A 108 7.74 29.82 -8.72
CA VAL A 108 7.20 29.62 -7.36
C VAL A 108 8.25 29.95 -6.30
N MET A 109 9.49 29.51 -6.50
CA MET A 109 10.60 29.81 -5.59
C MET A 109 10.86 31.32 -5.50
N LYS A 110 10.85 32.02 -6.64
CA LYS A 110 10.98 33.48 -6.69
C LYS A 110 9.81 34.21 -6.03
N GLN A 111 8.58 33.70 -6.18
CA GLN A 111 7.41 34.26 -5.50
C GLN A 111 7.51 34.12 -3.97
N HIS A 112 8.18 33.07 -3.50
CA HIS A 112 8.42 32.80 -2.09
C HIS A 112 9.89 33.02 -1.70
N GLN A 113 10.55 34.03 -2.29
CA GLN A 113 11.96 34.34 -2.04
C GLN A 113 12.29 34.52 -0.54
N ASP A 114 11.33 35.00 0.26
CA ASP A 114 11.46 35.11 1.73
C ASP A 114 11.65 33.75 2.44
N LYS A 115 11.10 32.66 1.87
CA LYS A 115 11.24 31.29 2.42
C LYS A 115 12.45 30.54 1.88
N PHE A 116 12.81 30.78 0.62
CA PHE A 116 13.83 30.01 -0.09
C PHE A 116 15.17 30.75 -0.24
N GLY A 117 15.22 32.05 0.06
CA GLY A 117 16.40 32.88 -0.16
C GLY A 117 16.58 33.24 -1.64
N ASP A 118 17.74 33.82 -1.97
CA ASP A 118 18.08 34.22 -3.33
C ASP A 118 18.61 33.02 -4.14
N THR A 119 17.72 32.07 -4.44
CA THR A 119 18.09 30.84 -5.17
C THR A 119 18.20 31.10 -6.67
N SER A 120 19.31 30.69 -7.28
CA SER A 120 19.50 30.78 -8.73
C SER A 120 18.90 29.58 -9.47
N LEU A 121 18.48 29.76 -10.72
CA LEU A 121 17.93 28.67 -11.53
C LEU A 121 18.93 27.49 -11.70
N ASN A 122 20.22 27.79 -11.68
CA ASN A 122 21.27 26.77 -11.80
C ASN A 122 21.35 25.87 -10.56
N GLU A 123 21.08 26.43 -9.38
CA GLU A 123 21.05 25.70 -8.11
C GLU A 123 19.84 24.77 -8.02
N VAL A 124 18.69 25.21 -8.54
CA VAL A 124 17.48 24.36 -8.69
C VAL A 124 17.75 23.19 -9.63
N VAL A 125 18.47 23.43 -10.74
CA VAL A 125 18.87 22.37 -11.67
C VAL A 125 19.80 21.35 -11.02
N ASP A 126 20.79 21.81 -10.26
CA ASP A 126 21.73 20.91 -9.58
C ASP A 126 21.05 20.11 -8.47
N GLN A 127 20.09 20.71 -7.76
CA GLN A 127 19.25 20.00 -6.81
C GLN A 127 18.37 18.94 -7.52
N MET A 128 17.79 19.25 -8.68
CA MET A 128 17.00 18.31 -9.46
C MET A 128 17.83 17.11 -9.97
N LYS A 129 19.10 17.32 -10.34
CA LYS A 129 20.00 16.22 -10.73
C LYS A 129 20.23 15.22 -9.59
N LEU A 130 20.26 15.69 -8.34
CA LEU A 130 20.48 14.84 -7.16
C LEU A 130 19.33 13.85 -6.91
N TYR A 131 18.12 14.17 -7.39
CA TYR A 131 16.92 13.35 -7.25
C TYR A 131 16.66 12.41 -8.44
N ARG A 132 17.45 12.50 -9.51
CA ARG A 132 17.42 11.54 -10.64
C ARG A 132 18.28 10.33 -10.25
N CYS A 133 17.66 9.32 -9.63
CA CYS A 133 18.29 8.06 -9.19
C CYS A 133 18.50 7.04 -10.31
#